data_AF-A0A7X1MFK5-F1
#
_entry.id   AF-A0A7X1MFK5-F1
#
_cell.length_a   1.000
_cell.length_b   1.000
_cell.length_c   1.000
_cell.angle_alpha   90.00
_cell.angle_beta   90.00
_cell.angle_gamma   90.00
#
_symmetry.space_group_name_H-M   'P 1'
#
loop_
_entity.id
_entity.type
_entity.pdbx_description
1 polymer ?
#
loop_
_entity_poly.entity_id
_entity_poly.type
_entity_poly.pdbx_seq_one_letter_code
_entity_poly.pdbx_strand_id
1 'polypeptide(L)'
;MRTSSSLLRAFRPQVQERLYDFYDELRNADDLFWDRHLDAWIATGYAVVSSAAGNPGLSSVRYPDIEAVSEELRPLARVLSRQMLYSDAPDHPRQRALISRAFTPRALAALRARIVEAVDQIITHAAPTGRMDIVADLARPLPLTIICDLLDVPQQDRPALAAWSEPIAEAIGNSRLDADGNRAASQSMADMLAYLRELLTRHDAPPTPHTLRALVTAQAEKSDQDFDELLANCALLLIAGHETTTHFIGNATLALLRHPHAADQLRRRPDLMPAAVEELLRYDAPVQLMLRRARQDLDLAGRTIAEGQTVLLVCGAANRDPAVFPEPHVLDFGRAGGRHMSFGNGPHFCLGAALARLEGAIALEALLTRLPGLRLDGPTPQWQRSLNFRGLTRLDVAFTPLADDHDRATQDLPTDGSPRGLNRATHADGCPARPTPDRVAGASPRPGEESTAV
;
A
#
# COMPACT_ATOMS: atom_id res chain seq x y z
N MET A 1 -24.56 35.29 -4.87
CA MET A 1 -23.36 34.55 -5.31
C MET A 1 -23.31 33.24 -4.56
N ARG A 2 -23.70 32.11 -5.18
CA ARG A 2 -23.45 30.80 -4.57
C ARG A 2 -21.93 30.63 -4.47
N THR A 3 -21.40 30.39 -3.28
CA THR A 3 -20.00 30.06 -3.06
C THR A 3 -19.59 28.96 -4.03
N SER A 4 -18.61 29.22 -4.89
CA SER A 4 -18.09 28.24 -5.85
C SER A 4 -17.63 27.00 -5.08
N SER A 5 -18.38 25.91 -5.19
CA SER A 5 -18.10 24.63 -4.54
C SER A 5 -16.94 23.96 -5.29
N SER A 6 -15.71 24.16 -4.80
CA SER A 6 -14.53 23.54 -5.39
C SER A 6 -14.02 22.38 -4.55
N LEU A 7 -13.68 21.27 -5.21
CA LEU A 7 -13.07 20.09 -4.60
C LEU A 7 -11.70 20.42 -3.98
N LEU A 8 -11.02 21.47 -4.45
CA LEU A 8 -9.75 21.94 -3.87
C LEU A 8 -9.84 22.26 -2.37
N ARG A 9 -11.03 22.55 -1.83
CA ARG A 9 -11.23 22.72 -0.38
C ARG A 9 -10.80 21.48 0.42
N ALA A 10 -10.86 20.28 -0.16
CA ALA A 10 -10.42 19.05 0.48
C ALA A 10 -8.93 19.04 0.82
N PHE A 11 -8.07 19.83 0.17
CA PHE A 11 -6.66 19.97 0.57
C PHE A 11 -6.45 20.62 1.94
N ARG A 12 -7.44 21.36 2.46
CA ARG A 12 -7.30 22.08 3.72
C ARG A 12 -7.31 21.09 4.88
N PRO A 13 -6.35 21.16 5.83
CA PRO A 13 -6.30 20.25 6.98
C PRO A 13 -7.62 20.17 7.75
N GLN A 14 -8.32 21.30 7.92
CA GLN A 14 -9.60 21.37 8.63
C GLN A 14 -10.73 20.64 7.89
N VAL A 15 -10.63 20.49 6.57
CA VAL A 15 -11.61 19.75 5.76
C VAL A 15 -11.30 18.25 5.78
N GLN A 16 -10.04 17.84 5.92
CA GLN A 16 -9.68 16.41 5.96
C GLN A 16 -10.29 15.67 7.16
N GLU A 17 -10.43 16.31 8.32
CA GLU A 17 -11.10 15.71 9.48
C GLU A 17 -12.61 15.50 9.25
N ARG A 18 -13.24 16.39 8.47
CA ARG A 18 -14.68 16.41 8.17
C ARG A 18 -14.95 16.18 6.67
N LEU A 19 -14.12 15.34 6.03
CA LEU A 19 -14.12 15.22 4.57
C LEU A 19 -15.47 14.74 4.04
N TYR A 20 -16.12 13.83 4.76
CA TYR A 20 -17.41 13.28 4.33
C TYR A 20 -18.55 14.28 4.50
N ASP A 21 -18.54 15.13 5.53
CA ASP A 21 -19.47 16.27 5.63
C ASP A 21 -19.31 17.22 4.43
N PHE A 22 -18.06 17.48 4.03
CA PHE A 22 -17.76 18.29 2.84
C PHE A 22 -18.23 17.61 1.54
N TYR A 23 -18.11 16.30 1.42
CA TYR A 23 -18.68 15.58 0.28
C TYR A 23 -20.20 15.61 0.25
N ASP A 24 -20.87 15.58 1.41
CA ASP A 24 -22.32 15.77 1.48
C ASP A 24 -22.71 17.18 1.03
N GLU A 25 -21.96 18.22 1.44
CA GLU A 25 -22.15 19.59 0.94
C GLU A 25 -22.07 19.65 -0.60
N LEU A 26 -21.07 18.98 -1.19
CA LEU A 26 -20.89 18.94 -2.64
C LEU A 26 -22.03 18.19 -3.34
N ARG A 27 -22.35 16.97 -2.88
CA ARG A 27 -23.37 16.10 -3.49
C ARG A 27 -24.78 16.68 -3.36
N ASN A 28 -25.10 17.33 -2.24
CA ASN A 28 -26.37 18.02 -2.05
C ASN A 28 -26.55 19.22 -3.00
N ALA A 29 -25.47 19.75 -3.58
CA ALA A 29 -25.55 20.82 -4.56
C ALA A 29 -25.85 20.30 -5.97
N ASP A 30 -25.14 19.26 -6.42
CA ASP A 30 -25.37 18.52 -7.66
C ASP A 30 -24.53 17.21 -7.64
N ASP A 31 -25.04 16.13 -8.24
CA ASP A 31 -24.30 14.88 -8.38
C ASP A 31 -23.15 14.98 -9.40
N LEU A 32 -23.27 15.93 -10.34
CA LEU A 32 -22.28 16.23 -11.37
C LEU A 32 -22.23 17.74 -11.68
N PHE A 33 -21.13 18.40 -11.32
CA PHE A 33 -20.96 19.83 -11.54
C PHE A 33 -19.58 20.19 -12.12
N TRP A 34 -19.50 21.37 -12.73
CA TRP A 34 -18.24 21.91 -13.25
C TRP A 34 -17.49 22.70 -12.17
N ASP A 35 -16.28 22.26 -11.81
CA ASP A 35 -15.37 22.99 -10.94
C ASP A 35 -14.41 23.85 -11.77
N ARG A 36 -14.66 25.16 -11.78
CA ARG A 36 -13.89 26.15 -12.54
C ARG A 36 -12.43 26.29 -12.08
N HIS A 37 -12.11 25.89 -10.85
CA HIS A 37 -10.73 25.98 -10.35
C HIS A 37 -9.88 24.79 -10.78
N LEU A 38 -10.53 23.66 -11.07
CA LEU A 38 -9.89 22.43 -11.56
C LEU A 38 -10.04 22.25 -13.07
N ASP A 39 -10.88 23.07 -13.72
CA ASP A 39 -11.22 22.94 -15.14
C ASP A 39 -11.72 21.52 -15.47
N ALA A 40 -12.55 20.98 -14.58
CA ALA A 40 -13.00 19.61 -14.61
C ALA A 40 -14.43 19.45 -14.11
N TRP A 41 -15.10 18.43 -14.63
CA TRP A 41 -16.35 17.93 -14.07
C TRP A 41 -16.07 17.11 -12.82
N ILE A 42 -16.84 17.32 -11.75
CA ILE A 42 -16.75 16.60 -10.49
C ILE A 42 -18.01 15.76 -10.32
N ALA A 43 -17.85 14.45 -10.31
CA ALA A 43 -18.93 13.48 -10.08
C ALA A 43 -18.89 13.01 -8.62
N THR A 44 -19.95 13.26 -7.85
CA THR A 44 -20.03 12.88 -6.43
C THR A 44 -21.12 11.84 -6.14
N GLY A 45 -22.18 11.81 -6.95
CA GLY A 45 -23.25 10.82 -6.85
C GLY A 45 -22.81 9.43 -7.32
N TYR A 46 -23.24 8.39 -6.61
CA TYR A 46 -22.82 7.00 -6.86
C TYR A 46 -23.15 6.54 -8.28
N ALA A 47 -24.37 6.83 -8.77
CA ALA A 47 -24.81 6.40 -10.09
C ALA A 47 -23.91 6.98 -11.20
N VAL A 48 -23.56 8.27 -11.10
CA VAL A 48 -22.69 8.95 -12.06
C VAL A 48 -21.28 8.39 -11.99
N VAL A 49 -20.71 8.27 -10.79
CA VAL A 49 -19.35 7.74 -10.57
C VAL A 49 -19.23 6.29 -11.08
N SER A 50 -20.18 5.42 -10.74
CA SER A 50 -20.17 4.01 -11.13
C SER A 50 -20.31 3.83 -12.64
N SER A 51 -21.20 4.59 -13.28
CA SER A 51 -21.38 4.59 -14.74
C SER A 51 -20.13 5.10 -15.46
N ALA A 52 -19.62 6.26 -15.06
CA ALA A 52 -18.46 6.89 -15.68
C ALA A 52 -17.18 6.04 -15.57
N ALA A 53 -16.99 5.33 -14.45
CA ALA A 53 -15.80 4.52 -14.22
C ALA A 53 -15.56 3.43 -15.29
N GLY A 54 -16.65 2.87 -15.85
CA GLY A 54 -16.62 1.84 -16.89
C GLY A 54 -17.13 2.29 -18.27
N ASN A 55 -17.36 3.59 -18.47
CA ASN A 55 -17.90 4.10 -19.72
C ASN A 55 -16.82 4.11 -20.83
N PRO A 56 -17.02 3.47 -21.99
CA PRO A 56 -16.02 3.42 -23.06
C PRO A 56 -15.76 4.77 -23.74
N GLY A 57 -16.67 5.75 -23.61
CA GLY A 57 -16.47 7.13 -24.06
C GLY A 57 -15.52 7.93 -23.16
N LEU A 58 -15.13 7.38 -22.01
CA LEU A 58 -14.23 7.99 -21.05
C LEU A 58 -12.91 7.21 -20.99
N SER A 59 -11.82 7.90 -21.28
CA SER A 59 -10.44 7.40 -21.28
C SER A 59 -9.81 7.44 -19.88
N SER A 60 -8.96 6.45 -19.58
CA SER A 60 -8.09 6.47 -18.40
C SER A 60 -6.75 7.19 -18.62
N VAL A 61 -6.47 7.67 -19.84
CA VAL A 61 -5.21 8.36 -20.17
C VAL A 61 -5.08 9.65 -19.37
N ARG A 62 -4.05 9.69 -18.52
CA ARG A 62 -3.78 10.82 -17.61
C ARG A 62 -3.07 11.98 -18.30
N TYR A 63 -2.09 11.68 -19.17
CA TYR A 63 -1.28 12.68 -19.87
C TYR A 63 -1.39 12.46 -21.39
N PRO A 64 -2.43 12.99 -22.04
CA PRO A 64 -2.61 12.84 -23.49
C PRO A 64 -1.56 13.63 -24.30
N ASP A 65 -1.05 14.72 -23.72
CA ASP A 65 0.07 15.48 -24.25
C ASP A 65 1.15 15.57 -23.16
N ILE A 66 2.20 14.77 -23.34
CA ILE A 66 3.35 14.72 -22.42
C ILE A 66 4.18 16.00 -22.50
N GLU A 67 4.22 16.67 -23.65
CA GLU A 67 5.02 17.87 -23.83
C GLU A 67 4.39 19.09 -23.17
N ALA A 68 3.06 19.08 -22.99
CA ALA A 68 2.34 20.05 -22.16
C ALA A 68 2.57 19.90 -20.65
N VAL A 69 3.18 18.79 -20.20
CA VAL A 69 3.56 18.61 -18.79
C VAL A 69 4.82 19.42 -18.48
N SER A 70 4.91 19.94 -17.25
CA SER A 70 6.12 20.65 -16.77
C SER A 70 7.37 19.81 -16.96
N GLU A 71 8.50 20.47 -17.24
CA GLU A 71 9.76 19.80 -17.55
C GLU A 71 10.18 18.83 -16.44
N GLU A 72 9.99 19.25 -15.18
CA GLU A 72 10.33 18.49 -13.99
C GLU A 72 9.48 17.22 -13.81
N LEU A 73 8.20 17.26 -14.20
CA LEU A 73 7.27 16.14 -14.05
C LEU A 73 7.25 15.23 -15.30
N ARG A 74 7.75 15.72 -16.44
CA ARG A 74 7.74 14.99 -17.72
C ARG A 74 8.37 13.59 -17.64
N PRO A 75 9.50 13.36 -16.95
CA PRO A 75 10.05 12.01 -16.80
C PRO A 75 9.08 11.06 -16.12
N LEU A 76 8.48 11.46 -15.00
CA LEU A 76 7.43 10.66 -14.33
C LEU A 76 6.23 10.45 -15.26
N ALA A 77 5.74 11.50 -15.93
CA ALA A 77 4.59 11.40 -16.84
C ALA A 77 4.81 10.39 -17.98
N ARG A 78 6.02 10.32 -18.55
CA ARG A 78 6.40 9.32 -19.56
C ARG A 78 6.28 7.90 -19.01
N VAL A 79 6.74 7.64 -17.80
CA VAL A 79 6.63 6.32 -17.17
C VAL A 79 5.16 5.97 -16.89
N LEU A 80 4.41 6.89 -16.29
CA LEU A 80 2.99 6.67 -15.99
C LEU A 80 2.18 6.40 -17.26
N SER A 81 2.50 7.04 -18.39
CA SER A 81 1.80 6.80 -19.67
C SER A 81 1.93 5.36 -20.21
N ARG A 82 2.93 4.60 -19.76
CA ARG A 82 3.13 3.18 -20.12
C ARG A 82 2.46 2.20 -19.16
N GLN A 83 1.87 2.68 -18.07
CA GLN A 83 1.25 1.82 -17.07
C GLN A 83 -0.20 1.50 -17.44
N MET A 84 -0.61 0.25 -17.19
CA MET A 84 -1.98 -0.20 -17.47
C MET A 84 -3.05 0.62 -16.76
N LEU A 85 -2.71 1.26 -15.64
CA LEU A 85 -3.61 2.15 -14.91
C LEU A 85 -4.06 3.35 -15.77
N TYR A 86 -3.20 3.82 -16.68
CA TYR A 86 -3.40 5.02 -17.49
C TYR A 86 -3.47 4.71 -18.99
N SER A 87 -3.74 3.47 -19.36
CA SER A 87 -3.92 3.03 -20.74
C SER A 87 -5.37 2.59 -20.97
N ASP A 88 -5.82 2.61 -22.21
CA ASP A 88 -7.12 2.05 -22.61
C ASP A 88 -6.92 0.83 -23.52
N ALA A 89 -8.01 0.25 -24.04
CA ALA A 89 -7.90 -0.77 -25.07
C ALA A 89 -7.25 -0.20 -26.36
N PRO A 90 -6.40 -1.00 -27.05
CA PRO A 90 -6.12 -2.43 -26.83
C PRO A 90 -4.99 -2.74 -25.83
N ASP A 91 -4.22 -1.73 -25.39
CA ASP A 91 -3.02 -1.97 -24.54
C ASP A 91 -3.38 -2.41 -23.13
N HIS A 92 -4.35 -1.77 -22.49
CA HIS A 92 -4.77 -2.10 -21.13
C HIS A 92 -5.10 -3.61 -20.93
N PRO A 93 -5.99 -4.24 -21.72
CA PRO A 93 -6.29 -5.66 -21.52
C PRO A 93 -5.08 -6.57 -21.78
N ARG A 94 -4.20 -6.22 -22.74
CA ARG A 94 -2.95 -6.96 -23.02
C ARG A 94 -2.00 -6.92 -21.82
N GLN A 95 -1.68 -5.72 -21.33
CA GLN A 95 -0.81 -5.51 -20.16
C GLN A 95 -1.41 -6.17 -18.91
N ARG A 96 -2.70 -5.97 -18.65
CA ARG A 96 -3.41 -6.54 -17.50
C ARG A 96 -3.39 -8.08 -17.51
N ALA A 97 -3.59 -8.70 -18.67
CA ALA A 97 -3.61 -10.16 -18.78
C ALA A 97 -2.26 -10.79 -18.38
N LEU A 98 -1.15 -10.12 -18.68
CA LEU A 98 0.18 -10.56 -18.24
C LEU A 98 0.31 -10.49 -16.71
N ILE A 99 0.05 -9.31 -16.15
CA ILE A 99 0.27 -9.04 -14.72
C ILE A 99 -0.70 -9.83 -13.82
N SER A 100 -1.93 -10.07 -14.27
CA SER A 100 -2.94 -10.82 -13.50
C SER A 100 -2.53 -12.25 -13.14
N ARG A 101 -1.55 -12.83 -13.84
CA ARG A 101 -1.01 -14.17 -13.56
C ARG A 101 -0.25 -14.23 -12.23
N ALA A 102 0.19 -13.08 -11.71
CA ALA A 102 0.79 -12.98 -10.37
C ALA A 102 -0.25 -13.02 -9.24
N PHE A 103 -1.54 -12.83 -9.54
CA PHE A 103 -2.63 -12.72 -8.57
C PHE A 103 -3.58 -13.92 -8.62
N THR A 104 -3.09 -15.10 -8.99
CA THR A 104 -3.91 -16.33 -9.02
C THR A 104 -4.34 -16.76 -7.61
N PRO A 105 -5.43 -17.55 -7.45
CA PRO A 105 -5.83 -18.08 -6.15
C PRO A 105 -4.71 -18.84 -5.41
N ARG A 106 -3.85 -19.55 -6.15
CA ARG A 106 -2.67 -20.23 -5.59
C ARG A 106 -1.65 -19.25 -5.04
N ALA A 107 -1.36 -18.17 -5.75
CA ALA A 107 -0.46 -17.12 -5.28
C ALA A 107 -1.02 -16.43 -4.02
N LEU A 108 -2.31 -16.10 -4.02
CA LEU A 108 -3.00 -15.51 -2.85
C LEU A 108 -2.97 -16.45 -1.62
N ALA A 109 -3.10 -17.75 -1.81
CA ALA A 109 -3.00 -18.72 -0.71
C ALA A 109 -1.60 -18.76 -0.09
N ALA A 110 -0.54 -18.69 -0.91
CA ALA A 110 0.83 -18.59 -0.40
C ALA A 110 1.07 -17.27 0.34
N LEU A 111 0.56 -16.16 -0.19
CA LEU A 111 0.65 -14.85 0.46
C LEU A 111 -0.08 -14.81 1.81
N ARG A 112 -1.20 -15.53 1.98
CA ARG A 112 -1.90 -15.60 3.28
C ARG A 112 -0.96 -16.02 4.41
N ALA A 113 -0.19 -17.10 4.22
CA ALA A 113 0.73 -17.59 5.25
C ALA A 113 1.79 -16.53 5.57
N ARG A 114 2.30 -15.86 4.54
CA ARG A 114 3.30 -14.81 4.68
C ARG A 114 2.77 -13.55 5.39
N ILE A 115 1.52 -13.16 5.10
CA ILE A 115 0.83 -12.05 5.77
C ILE A 115 0.66 -12.35 7.26
N VAL A 116 0.20 -13.55 7.61
CA VAL A 116 0.07 -13.97 9.01
C VAL A 116 1.41 -13.88 9.72
N GLU A 117 2.48 -14.42 9.12
CA GLU A 117 3.82 -14.38 9.70
C GLU A 117 4.33 -12.94 9.91
N ALA A 118 4.14 -12.06 8.92
CA ALA A 118 4.55 -10.66 9.02
C ALA A 118 3.78 -9.91 10.12
N VAL A 119 2.46 -10.13 10.20
CA VAL A 119 1.62 -9.57 11.28
C VAL A 119 2.02 -10.14 12.63
N ASP A 120 2.32 -11.43 12.72
CA ASP A 120 2.77 -12.09 13.95
C ASP A 120 4.06 -11.46 14.47
N GLN A 121 5.04 -11.25 13.59
CA GLN A 121 6.32 -10.63 13.92
C GLN A 121 6.14 -9.19 14.43
N ILE A 122 5.35 -8.38 13.72
CA ILE A 122 5.05 -6.99 14.10
C ILE A 122 4.35 -6.94 15.46
N ILE A 123 3.28 -7.72 15.65
CA ILE A 123 2.51 -7.74 16.89
C ILE A 123 3.34 -8.26 18.05
N THR A 124 4.16 -9.30 17.85
CA THR A 124 5.05 -9.84 18.90
C THR A 124 6.08 -8.81 19.35
N HIS A 125 6.63 -8.02 18.42
CA HIS A 125 7.58 -6.96 18.77
C HIS A 125 6.93 -5.80 19.55
N ALA A 126 5.70 -5.43 19.19
CA ALA A 126 4.98 -4.34 19.86
C ALA A 126 4.31 -4.76 21.18
N ALA A 127 3.94 -6.04 21.35
CA ALA A 127 3.16 -6.52 22.49
C ALA A 127 3.73 -6.16 23.88
N PRO A 128 5.06 -6.22 24.12
CA PRO A 128 5.64 -5.88 25.43
C PRO A 128 5.63 -4.38 25.75
N THR A 129 5.58 -3.50 24.74
CA THR A 129 5.65 -2.04 24.96
C THR A 129 4.31 -1.46 25.40
N GLY A 130 3.21 -2.14 25.08
CA GLY A 130 1.85 -1.63 25.31
C GLY A 130 1.45 -0.45 24.42
N ARG A 131 2.29 -0.06 23.44
CA ARG A 131 2.09 1.14 22.60
C ARG A 131 2.60 0.90 21.19
N MET A 132 1.98 1.52 20.19
CA MET A 132 2.35 1.38 18.78
C MET A 132 1.88 2.60 17.98
N ASP A 133 2.64 3.02 16.97
CA ASP A 133 2.13 3.83 15.87
C ASP A 133 1.62 2.90 14.78
N ILE A 134 0.30 2.74 14.66
CA ILE A 134 -0.32 1.81 13.70
C ILE A 134 0.18 2.05 12.27
N VAL A 135 0.46 3.31 11.90
CA VAL A 135 0.90 3.62 10.54
C VAL A 135 2.34 3.14 10.33
N ALA A 136 3.26 3.59 11.20
CA ALA A 136 4.69 3.31 11.04
C ALA A 136 5.06 1.85 11.35
N ASP A 137 4.44 1.26 12.36
CA ASP A 137 4.85 -0.04 12.90
C ASP A 137 4.12 -1.22 12.24
N LEU A 138 2.91 -1.00 11.67
CA LEU A 138 2.09 -2.07 11.06
C LEU A 138 1.65 -1.76 9.64
N ALA A 139 0.88 -0.69 9.44
CA ALA A 139 0.15 -0.45 8.21
C ALA A 139 1.07 -0.16 7.01
N ARG A 140 2.20 0.51 7.21
CA ARG A 140 3.23 0.74 6.18
C ARG A 140 4.11 -0.50 5.93
N PRO A 141 4.74 -1.12 6.95
CA PRO A 141 5.67 -2.22 6.72
C PRO A 141 5.01 -3.50 6.19
N LEU A 142 3.76 -3.79 6.57
CA LEU A 142 3.09 -5.02 6.15
C LEU A 142 2.89 -5.07 4.62
N PRO A 143 2.15 -4.16 3.97
CA PRO A 143 1.92 -4.24 2.53
C PRO A 143 3.20 -4.10 1.70
N LEU A 144 4.16 -3.29 2.18
CA LEU A 144 5.48 -3.18 1.56
C LEU A 144 6.20 -4.53 1.56
N THR A 145 6.17 -5.26 2.68
CA THR A 145 6.79 -6.59 2.79
C THR A 145 6.16 -7.56 1.80
N ILE A 146 4.83 -7.59 1.70
CA ILE A 146 4.09 -8.51 0.85
C ILE A 146 4.32 -8.22 -0.64
N ILE A 147 4.29 -6.96 -1.07
CA ILE A 147 4.56 -6.63 -2.47
C ILE A 147 6.02 -6.87 -2.85
N CYS A 148 6.95 -6.63 -1.93
CA CYS A 148 8.36 -6.97 -2.10
C CYS A 148 8.56 -8.49 -2.24
N ASP A 149 7.87 -9.30 -1.42
CA ASP A 149 7.92 -10.76 -1.54
C ASP A 149 7.36 -11.23 -2.89
N LEU A 150 6.28 -10.60 -3.39
CA LEU A 150 5.72 -10.90 -4.71
C LEU A 150 6.69 -10.57 -5.85
N LEU A 151 7.53 -9.55 -5.67
CA LEU A 151 8.55 -9.10 -6.61
C LEU A 151 9.92 -9.78 -6.41
N ASP A 152 10.05 -10.67 -5.43
CA ASP A 152 11.33 -11.31 -5.07
C ASP A 152 12.42 -10.28 -4.68
N VAL A 153 12.00 -9.19 -4.03
CA VAL A 153 12.88 -8.10 -3.55
C VAL A 153 13.56 -8.54 -2.25
N PRO A 154 14.91 -8.53 -2.19
CA PRO A 154 15.67 -8.82 -0.99
C PRO A 154 15.33 -7.88 0.18
N GLN A 155 15.38 -8.39 1.41
CA GLN A 155 14.99 -7.64 2.61
C GLN A 155 15.79 -6.33 2.78
N GLN A 156 17.09 -6.36 2.47
CA GLN A 156 17.98 -5.21 2.60
C GLN A 156 17.65 -4.05 1.64
N ASP A 157 16.93 -4.32 0.54
CA ASP A 157 16.62 -3.32 -0.49
C ASP A 157 15.27 -2.62 -0.24
N ARG A 158 14.41 -3.19 0.61
CA ARG A 158 13.05 -2.68 0.86
C ARG A 158 13.00 -1.23 1.38
N PRO A 159 13.92 -0.78 2.26
CA PRO A 159 13.93 0.61 2.69
C PRO A 159 14.10 1.61 1.54
N ALA A 160 14.89 1.26 0.52
CA ALA A 160 15.06 2.11 -0.66
C ALA A 160 13.77 2.20 -1.49
N LEU A 161 13.08 1.07 -1.68
CA LEU A 161 11.79 1.04 -2.40
C LEU A 161 10.70 1.85 -1.69
N ALA A 162 10.68 1.81 -0.35
CA ALA A 162 9.78 2.65 0.44
C ALA A 162 10.10 4.14 0.22
N ALA A 163 11.37 4.52 0.35
CA ALA A 163 11.81 5.90 0.20
C ALA A 163 11.54 6.47 -1.20
N TRP A 164 11.70 5.68 -2.26
CA TRP A 164 11.37 6.10 -3.62
C TRP A 164 9.86 6.19 -3.87
N SER A 165 9.03 5.45 -3.12
CA SER A 165 7.59 5.43 -3.34
C SER A 165 6.90 6.70 -2.84
N GLU A 166 7.39 7.30 -1.75
CA GLU A 166 6.74 8.46 -1.12
C GLU A 166 6.64 9.69 -2.05
N PRO A 167 7.72 10.16 -2.71
CA PRO A 167 7.62 11.31 -3.62
C PRO A 167 6.74 11.01 -4.84
N ILE A 168 6.75 9.76 -5.31
CA ILE A 168 5.93 9.34 -6.46
C ILE A 168 4.44 9.36 -6.07
N ALA A 169 4.09 8.81 -4.91
CA ALA A 169 2.73 8.81 -4.39
C ALA A 169 2.23 10.25 -4.16
N GLU A 170 3.08 11.14 -3.66
CA GLU A 170 2.76 12.56 -3.50
C GLU A 170 2.45 13.22 -4.84
N ALA A 171 3.28 13.03 -5.88
CA ALA A 171 3.03 13.59 -7.20
C ALA A 171 1.77 13.02 -7.88
N ILE A 172 1.44 11.76 -7.63
CA ILE A 172 0.20 11.15 -8.13
C ILE A 172 -1.02 11.74 -7.40
N GLY A 173 -0.90 11.99 -6.10
CA GLY A 173 -1.98 12.44 -5.21
C GLY A 173 -2.19 13.95 -5.14
N ASN A 174 -1.20 14.73 -5.56
CA ASN A 174 -1.19 16.19 -5.49
C ASN A 174 -0.74 16.79 -6.83
N SER A 175 -1.70 17.26 -7.64
CA SER A 175 -1.43 17.90 -8.93
C SER A 175 -0.84 19.31 -8.83
N ARG A 176 -0.49 19.78 -7.63
CA ARG A 176 -0.01 21.14 -7.35
C ARG A 176 1.36 21.18 -6.68
N LEU A 177 2.16 20.12 -6.85
CA LEU A 177 3.56 20.15 -6.44
C LEU A 177 4.32 21.24 -7.18
N ASP A 178 5.29 21.82 -6.48
CA ASP A 178 6.25 22.74 -7.08
C ASP A 178 7.29 21.99 -7.94
N ALA A 179 8.21 22.73 -8.54
CA ALA A 179 9.24 22.17 -9.40
C ALA A 179 10.14 21.18 -8.66
N ASP A 180 10.44 21.41 -7.37
CA ASP A 180 11.30 20.53 -6.57
C ASP A 180 10.60 19.22 -6.24
N GLY A 181 9.32 19.26 -5.82
CA GLY A 181 8.52 18.05 -5.60
C GLY A 181 8.38 17.21 -6.87
N ASN A 182 8.15 17.86 -8.01
CA ASN A 182 8.08 17.17 -9.30
C ASN A 182 9.41 16.53 -9.70
N ARG A 183 10.55 17.23 -9.48
CA ARG A 183 11.89 16.66 -9.71
C ARG A 183 12.16 15.46 -8.81
N ALA A 184 11.83 15.56 -7.52
CA ALA A 184 12.03 14.48 -6.56
C ALA A 184 11.22 13.22 -6.94
N ALA A 185 9.99 13.39 -7.40
CA ALA A 185 9.14 12.29 -7.87
C ALA A 185 9.68 11.65 -9.16
N SER A 186 10.11 12.47 -10.12
CA SER A 186 10.76 11.99 -11.36
C SER A 186 12.06 11.24 -11.08
N GLN A 187 12.92 11.73 -10.18
CA GLN A 187 14.16 11.07 -9.80
C GLN A 187 13.89 9.75 -9.07
N SER A 188 12.95 9.74 -8.11
CA SER A 188 12.60 8.53 -7.37
C SER A 188 12.05 7.43 -8.29
N MET A 189 11.27 7.80 -9.30
CA MET A 189 10.81 6.86 -10.33
C MET A 189 11.98 6.33 -11.17
N ALA A 190 12.95 7.18 -11.53
CA ALA A 190 14.13 6.75 -12.28
C ALA A 190 14.98 5.74 -11.47
N ASP A 191 15.21 6.02 -10.18
CA ASP A 191 15.97 5.14 -9.29
C ASP A 191 15.25 3.78 -9.11
N MET A 192 13.93 3.81 -8.91
CA MET A 192 13.11 2.60 -8.82
C MET A 192 13.18 1.77 -10.10
N LEU A 193 13.07 2.39 -11.28
CA LEU A 193 13.18 1.67 -12.56
C LEU A 193 14.56 1.09 -12.80
N ALA A 194 15.62 1.80 -12.40
CA ALA A 194 17.00 1.31 -12.49
C ALA A 194 17.18 0.05 -11.63
N TYR A 195 16.70 0.08 -10.38
CA TYR A 195 16.72 -1.07 -9.49
C TYR A 195 15.89 -2.24 -10.03
N LEU A 196 14.65 -1.99 -10.48
CA LEU A 196 13.79 -3.04 -11.02
C LEU A 196 14.41 -3.67 -12.27
N ARG A 197 15.06 -2.88 -13.13
CA ARG A 197 15.81 -3.41 -14.27
C ARG A 197 16.88 -4.38 -13.81
N GLU A 198 17.72 -3.97 -12.86
CA GLU A 198 18.76 -4.83 -12.31
C GLU A 198 18.18 -6.11 -11.68
N LEU A 199 17.11 -6.00 -10.88
CA LEU A 199 16.44 -7.13 -10.25
C LEU A 199 15.93 -8.17 -11.26
N LEU A 200 15.36 -7.70 -12.37
CA LEU A 200 14.76 -8.56 -13.39
C LEU A 200 15.80 -9.19 -14.32
N THR A 201 16.98 -8.57 -14.48
CA THR A 201 18.08 -9.07 -15.32
C THR A 201 19.18 -9.80 -14.54
N ARG A 202 19.10 -9.85 -13.20
CA ARG A 202 20.06 -10.55 -12.34
C ARG A 202 20.04 -12.06 -12.61
N HIS A 203 21.20 -12.63 -12.93
CA HIS A 203 21.41 -14.06 -13.25
C HIS A 203 22.00 -14.90 -12.11
N ASP A 204 22.37 -14.27 -11.01
CA ASP A 204 23.03 -14.88 -9.86
C ASP A 204 22.11 -15.80 -9.04
N ALA A 205 20.79 -15.55 -9.07
CA ALA A 205 19.79 -16.41 -8.48
C ALA A 205 18.54 -16.53 -9.39
N PRO A 206 18.06 -17.75 -9.69
CA PRO A 206 16.82 -17.93 -10.45
C PRO A 206 15.63 -17.37 -9.65
N PRO A 207 14.63 -16.77 -10.32
CA PRO A 207 13.49 -16.18 -9.63
C PRO A 207 12.66 -17.26 -8.93
N THR A 208 12.19 -16.95 -7.73
CA THR A 208 11.30 -17.84 -6.98
C THR A 208 10.06 -18.17 -7.83
N PRO A 209 9.66 -19.46 -7.99
CA PRO A 209 8.52 -19.83 -8.83
C PRO A 209 7.24 -19.08 -8.45
N HIS A 210 6.46 -18.68 -9.45
CA HIS A 210 5.18 -17.97 -9.30
C HIS A 210 5.26 -16.54 -8.75
N THR A 211 6.45 -15.98 -8.54
CA THR A 211 6.62 -14.54 -8.29
C THR A 211 6.35 -13.71 -9.54
N LEU A 212 6.11 -12.41 -9.36
CA LEU A 212 6.06 -11.48 -10.47
C LEU A 212 7.42 -11.45 -11.19
N ARG A 213 8.55 -11.53 -10.47
CA ARG A 213 9.88 -11.66 -11.09
C ARG A 213 9.95 -12.85 -12.04
N ALA A 214 9.49 -14.03 -11.63
CA ALA A 214 9.47 -15.22 -12.49
C ALA A 214 8.62 -15.02 -13.76
N LEU A 215 7.44 -14.40 -13.63
CA LEU A 215 6.55 -14.13 -14.76
C LEU A 215 7.15 -13.10 -15.72
N VAL A 216 7.77 -12.06 -15.17
CA VAL A 216 8.38 -10.95 -15.90
C VAL A 216 9.64 -11.41 -16.63
N THR A 217 10.53 -12.16 -15.97
CA THR A 217 11.74 -12.72 -16.60
C THR A 217 11.36 -13.66 -17.74
N ALA A 218 10.42 -14.59 -17.54
CA ALA A 218 9.97 -15.50 -18.59
C ALA A 218 9.28 -14.79 -19.77
N GLN A 219 8.71 -13.61 -19.54
CA GLN A 219 8.07 -12.80 -20.58
C GLN A 219 9.09 -11.91 -21.31
N ALA A 220 10.10 -11.39 -20.61
CA ALA A 220 11.18 -10.58 -21.17
C ALA A 220 12.06 -11.36 -22.17
N GLU A 221 12.11 -12.69 -22.06
CA GLU A 221 12.76 -13.57 -23.04
C GLU A 221 12.05 -13.60 -24.40
N LYS A 222 10.83 -13.05 -24.51
CA LYS A 222 10.10 -12.95 -25.78
C LYS A 222 10.46 -11.65 -26.49
N SER A 223 10.92 -11.76 -27.74
CA SER A 223 11.47 -10.64 -28.53
C SER A 223 10.46 -9.56 -28.93
N ASP A 224 9.16 -9.77 -28.71
CA ASP A 224 8.09 -8.84 -29.08
C ASP A 224 7.57 -7.97 -27.92
N GLN A 225 8.17 -8.08 -26.72
CA GLN A 225 7.72 -7.37 -25.52
C GLN A 225 8.49 -6.07 -25.28
N ASP A 226 7.77 -4.98 -25.03
CA ASP A 226 8.38 -3.73 -24.56
C ASP A 226 8.79 -3.89 -23.08
N PHE A 227 10.10 -4.02 -22.86
CA PHE A 227 10.64 -4.21 -21.51
C PHE A 227 10.45 -2.98 -20.61
N ASP A 228 10.42 -1.77 -21.18
CA ASP A 228 10.20 -0.55 -20.39
C ASP A 228 8.72 -0.44 -19.95
N GLU A 229 7.80 -0.91 -20.78
CA GLU A 229 6.38 -1.08 -20.39
C GLU A 229 6.25 -2.07 -19.22
N LEU A 230 7.00 -3.17 -19.26
CA LEU A 230 7.00 -4.18 -18.20
C LEU A 230 7.53 -3.60 -16.88
N LEU A 231 8.64 -2.87 -16.93
CA LEU A 231 9.20 -2.16 -15.78
C LEU A 231 8.22 -1.12 -15.21
N ALA A 232 7.58 -0.33 -16.06
CA ALA A 232 6.59 0.65 -15.64
C ALA A 232 5.42 0.00 -14.89
N ASN A 233 4.97 -1.18 -15.34
CA ASN A 233 3.90 -1.93 -14.68
C ASN A 233 4.37 -2.64 -13.39
N CYS A 234 5.64 -3.05 -13.27
CA CYS A 234 6.20 -3.50 -12.00
C CYS A 234 6.25 -2.36 -10.97
N ALA A 235 6.69 -1.17 -11.38
CA ALA A 235 6.67 0.03 -10.54
C ALA A 235 5.24 0.39 -10.11
N LEU A 236 4.25 0.30 -11.02
CA LEU A 236 2.84 0.47 -10.70
C LEU A 236 2.41 -0.46 -9.56
N LEU A 237 2.72 -1.76 -9.67
CA LEU A 237 2.31 -2.73 -8.65
C LEU A 237 2.96 -2.46 -7.31
N LEU A 238 4.25 -2.09 -7.31
CA LEU A 238 4.96 -1.73 -6.09
C LEU A 238 4.26 -0.58 -5.38
N ILE A 239 4.05 0.55 -6.07
CA ILE A 239 3.47 1.76 -5.48
C ILE A 239 2.00 1.54 -5.10
N ALA A 240 1.19 1.06 -6.05
CA ALA A 240 -0.25 0.90 -5.84
C ALA A 240 -0.58 -0.17 -4.79
N GLY A 241 0.26 -1.21 -4.67
CA GLY A 241 0.06 -2.33 -3.77
C GLY A 241 0.26 -2.00 -2.30
N HIS A 242 1.21 -1.12 -1.96
CA HIS A 242 1.51 -0.82 -0.55
C HIS A 242 0.85 0.45 -0.02
N GLU A 243 0.88 1.56 -0.75
CA GLU A 243 0.35 2.85 -0.26
C GLU A 243 -1.15 2.77 0.06
N THR A 244 -1.95 2.22 -0.86
CA THR A 244 -3.40 2.14 -0.69
C THR A 244 -3.82 1.21 0.45
N THR A 245 -3.11 0.09 0.63
CA THR A 245 -3.34 -0.86 1.72
C THR A 245 -2.88 -0.30 3.07
N THR A 246 -1.79 0.49 3.09
CA THR A 246 -1.35 1.24 4.27
C THR A 246 -2.45 2.16 4.77
N HIS A 247 -3.01 2.96 3.86
CA HIS A 247 -4.12 3.84 4.19
C HIS A 247 -5.36 3.06 4.62
N PHE A 248 -5.68 1.94 3.98
CA PHE A 248 -6.80 1.10 4.38
C PHE A 248 -6.68 0.63 5.82
N ILE A 249 -5.57 -0.01 6.19
CA ILE A 249 -5.37 -0.55 7.54
C ILE A 249 -5.42 0.58 8.58
N GLY A 250 -4.75 1.71 8.32
CA GLY A 250 -4.78 2.87 9.21
C GLY A 250 -6.19 3.45 9.38
N ASN A 251 -6.90 3.72 8.28
CA ASN A 251 -8.25 4.29 8.31
C ASN A 251 -9.24 3.33 8.98
N ALA A 252 -9.19 2.05 8.66
CA ALA A 252 -10.04 1.02 9.23
C ALA A 252 -9.82 0.88 10.74
N THR A 253 -8.56 0.89 11.18
CA THR A 253 -8.22 0.88 12.61
C THR A 253 -8.80 2.11 13.31
N LEU A 254 -8.58 3.31 12.78
CA LEU A 254 -9.15 4.53 13.36
C LEU A 254 -10.68 4.49 13.40
N ALA A 255 -11.33 3.99 12.34
CA ALA A 255 -12.78 3.87 12.29
C ALA A 255 -13.29 2.95 13.40
N LEU A 256 -12.69 1.77 13.57
CA LEU A 256 -13.05 0.84 14.65
C LEU A 256 -12.80 1.42 16.05
N LEU A 257 -11.71 2.16 16.25
CA LEU A 257 -11.40 2.81 17.53
C LEU A 257 -12.35 3.97 17.87
N ARG A 258 -12.89 4.65 16.85
CA ARG A 258 -13.94 5.67 17.03
C ARG A 258 -15.33 5.08 17.23
N HIS A 259 -15.52 3.79 16.89
CA HIS A 259 -16.79 3.08 16.96
C HIS A 259 -16.65 1.80 17.80
N PRO A 260 -16.46 1.90 19.13
CA PRO A 260 -16.10 0.77 19.99
C PRO A 260 -17.13 -0.38 19.95
N HIS A 261 -18.42 -0.08 19.75
CA HIS A 261 -19.45 -1.11 19.58
C HIS A 261 -19.22 -1.98 18.33
N ALA A 262 -18.76 -1.40 17.23
CA ALA A 262 -18.42 -2.13 16.02
C ALA A 262 -17.15 -2.99 16.25
N ALA A 263 -16.14 -2.45 16.93
CA ALA A 263 -14.95 -3.22 17.31
C ALA A 263 -15.30 -4.42 18.22
N ASP A 264 -16.18 -4.23 19.22
CA ASP A 264 -16.65 -5.29 20.13
C ASP A 264 -17.51 -6.34 19.43
N GLN A 265 -18.23 -5.95 18.37
CA GLN A 265 -18.94 -6.90 17.52
C GLN A 265 -17.94 -7.82 16.84
N LEU A 266 -16.89 -7.28 16.20
CA LEU A 266 -15.86 -8.09 15.52
C LEU A 266 -15.04 -8.95 16.47
N ARG A 267 -14.73 -8.47 17.68
CA ARG A 267 -14.07 -9.29 18.71
C ARG A 267 -14.88 -10.53 19.09
N ARG A 268 -16.21 -10.39 19.19
CA ARG A 268 -17.12 -11.50 19.55
C ARG A 268 -17.52 -12.36 18.36
N ARG A 269 -17.44 -11.83 17.15
CA ARG A 269 -17.85 -12.45 15.88
C ARG A 269 -16.76 -12.27 14.82
N PRO A 270 -15.57 -12.91 14.94
CA PRO A 270 -14.52 -12.79 13.93
C PRO A 270 -14.96 -13.26 12.54
N ASP A 271 -16.00 -14.11 12.46
CA ASP A 271 -16.65 -14.54 11.21
C ASP A 271 -17.21 -13.38 10.37
N LEU A 272 -17.45 -12.20 10.97
CA LEU A 272 -17.89 -11.00 10.27
C LEU A 272 -16.76 -10.25 9.56
N MET A 273 -15.49 -10.61 9.78
CA MET A 273 -14.34 -9.87 9.24
C MET A 273 -14.39 -9.65 7.72
N PRO A 274 -14.79 -10.63 6.88
CA PRO A 274 -14.91 -10.40 5.43
C PRO A 274 -15.93 -9.30 5.08
N ALA A 275 -17.09 -9.29 5.74
CA ALA A 275 -18.11 -8.27 5.53
C ALA A 275 -17.66 -6.90 6.09
N ALA A 276 -16.96 -6.92 7.23
CA ALA A 276 -16.42 -5.72 7.84
C ALA A 276 -15.35 -5.04 6.98
N VAL A 277 -14.50 -5.81 6.31
CA VAL A 277 -13.53 -5.27 5.35
C VAL A 277 -14.23 -4.50 4.22
N GLU A 278 -15.30 -5.05 3.64
CA GLU A 278 -16.07 -4.33 2.60
C GLU A 278 -16.70 -3.06 3.15
N GLU A 279 -17.29 -3.12 4.35
CA GLU A 279 -17.91 -1.95 4.98
C GLU A 279 -16.87 -0.89 5.37
N LEU A 280 -15.69 -1.27 5.84
CA LEU A 280 -14.60 -0.35 6.18
C LEU A 280 -14.00 0.31 4.93
N LEU A 281 -13.85 -0.45 3.84
CA LEU A 281 -13.44 0.10 2.54
C LEU A 281 -14.47 1.06 1.97
N ARG A 282 -15.77 0.77 2.11
CA ARG A 282 -16.84 1.70 1.77
C ARG A 282 -16.76 2.94 2.65
N TYR A 283 -16.73 2.75 3.96
CA TYR A 283 -16.82 3.80 4.96
C TYR A 283 -15.67 4.79 4.83
N ASP A 284 -14.41 4.35 4.72
CA ASP A 284 -13.28 5.26 4.57
C ASP A 284 -12.32 4.83 3.45
N ALA A 285 -12.66 5.21 2.22
CA ALA A 285 -11.95 4.75 1.02
C ALA A 285 -10.49 5.26 0.97
N PRO A 286 -9.49 4.38 0.79
CA PRO A 286 -8.10 4.82 0.60
C PRO A 286 -7.90 5.67 -0.65
N VAL A 287 -8.56 5.30 -1.75
CA VAL A 287 -8.57 6.04 -3.01
C VAL A 287 -9.85 6.85 -3.08
N GLN A 288 -9.69 8.17 -3.13
CA GLN A 288 -10.78 9.13 -3.09
C GLN A 288 -11.26 9.54 -4.48
N LEU A 289 -10.37 9.53 -5.47
CA LEU A 289 -10.66 10.02 -6.82
C LEU A 289 -10.22 9.01 -7.89
N MET A 290 -10.96 8.96 -8.99
CA MET A 290 -10.48 8.43 -10.26
C MET A 290 -10.61 9.51 -11.34
N LEU A 291 -9.61 9.62 -12.20
CA LEU A 291 -9.65 10.55 -13.33
C LEU A 291 -10.14 9.83 -14.59
N ARG A 292 -11.00 10.51 -15.35
CA ARG A 292 -11.41 10.13 -16.70
C ARG A 292 -11.32 11.33 -17.63
N ARG A 293 -11.12 11.09 -18.92
CA ARG A 293 -11.14 12.12 -19.97
C ARG A 293 -12.12 11.76 -21.07
N ALA A 294 -12.98 12.69 -21.45
CA ALA A 294 -13.90 12.48 -22.57
C ALA A 294 -13.14 12.28 -23.88
N ARG A 295 -13.44 11.17 -24.57
CA ARG A 295 -12.85 10.83 -25.89
C ARG A 295 -13.53 11.54 -27.05
N GLN A 296 -14.76 11.98 -26.81
CA GLN A 296 -15.64 12.71 -27.72
C GLN A 296 -16.70 13.40 -26.86
N ASP A 297 -17.46 14.31 -27.45
CA ASP A 297 -18.65 14.86 -26.79
C ASP A 297 -19.60 13.72 -26.37
N LEU A 298 -20.02 13.71 -25.10
CA LEU A 298 -20.92 12.69 -24.57
C LEU A 298 -21.87 13.26 -23.50
N ASP A 299 -23.07 12.70 -23.39
CA ASP A 299 -23.95 12.96 -22.26
C ASP A 299 -23.55 12.08 -21.07
N LEU A 300 -23.34 12.71 -19.92
CA LEU A 300 -23.15 12.04 -18.64
C LEU A 300 -24.15 12.65 -17.65
N ALA A 301 -25.14 11.86 -17.23
CA ALA A 301 -26.16 12.29 -16.27
C ALA A 301 -26.88 13.60 -16.67
N GLY A 302 -27.20 13.77 -17.96
CA GLY A 302 -27.89 14.97 -18.46
C GLY A 302 -26.99 16.21 -18.56
N ARG A 303 -25.66 16.03 -18.54
CA ARG A 303 -24.65 17.05 -18.78
C ARG A 303 -23.85 16.68 -20.01
N THR A 304 -23.68 17.63 -20.94
CA THR A 304 -22.77 17.47 -22.07
C THR A 304 -21.34 17.67 -21.59
N ILE A 305 -20.53 16.61 -21.68
CA ILE A 305 -19.10 16.61 -21.43
C ILE A 305 -18.42 16.72 -22.80
N ALA A 306 -17.69 17.81 -23.03
CA ALA A 306 -17.02 18.03 -24.30
C ALA A 306 -15.75 17.17 -24.42
N GLU A 307 -15.36 16.84 -25.65
CA GLU A 307 -14.12 16.13 -25.94
C GLU A 307 -12.91 16.75 -25.22
N GLY A 308 -12.07 15.90 -24.63
CA GLY A 308 -10.88 16.31 -23.90
C GLY A 308 -11.13 16.84 -22.49
N GLN A 309 -12.38 17.10 -22.08
CA GLN A 309 -12.66 17.52 -20.71
C GLN A 309 -12.40 16.39 -19.72
N THR A 310 -11.91 16.78 -18.53
CA THR A 310 -11.65 15.87 -17.42
C THR A 310 -12.90 15.68 -16.59
N VAL A 311 -13.15 14.44 -16.15
CA VAL A 311 -14.16 14.08 -15.16
C VAL A 311 -13.45 13.43 -13.97
N LEU A 312 -13.53 14.05 -12.79
CA LEU A 312 -13.05 13.52 -11.53
C LEU A 312 -14.18 12.78 -10.81
N LEU A 313 -14.01 11.48 -10.66
CA LEU A 313 -14.97 10.59 -10.01
C LEU A 313 -14.63 10.48 -8.53
N VAL A 314 -15.47 11.06 -7.67
CA VAL A 314 -15.23 11.11 -6.22
C VAL A 314 -15.72 9.84 -5.54
N CYS A 315 -14.90 8.79 -5.57
CA CYS A 315 -15.17 7.48 -4.98
C CYS A 315 -15.58 7.56 -3.51
N GLY A 316 -14.91 8.40 -2.72
CA GLY A 316 -15.24 8.58 -1.30
C GLY A 316 -16.64 9.16 -1.08
N ALA A 317 -17.06 10.10 -1.94
CA ALA A 317 -18.41 10.67 -1.92
C ALA A 317 -19.46 9.64 -2.37
N ALA A 318 -19.17 8.91 -3.45
CA ALA A 318 -20.04 7.84 -3.97
C ALA A 318 -20.27 6.74 -2.92
N ASN A 319 -19.24 6.36 -2.17
CA ASN A 319 -19.36 5.37 -1.10
C ASN A 319 -20.20 5.83 0.10
N ARG A 320 -20.44 7.14 0.23
CA ARG A 320 -21.29 7.75 1.24
C ARG A 320 -22.61 8.27 0.68
N ASP A 321 -22.99 7.86 -0.53
CA ASP A 321 -24.23 8.31 -1.15
C ASP A 321 -25.45 7.64 -0.50
N PRO A 322 -26.36 8.39 0.16
CA PRO A 322 -27.55 7.83 0.79
C PRO A 322 -28.56 7.24 -0.20
N ALA A 323 -28.48 7.57 -1.50
CA ALA A 323 -29.33 6.96 -2.52
C ALA A 323 -29.04 5.46 -2.73
N VAL A 324 -27.83 5.01 -2.36
CA VAL A 324 -27.40 3.61 -2.49
C VAL A 324 -27.08 2.97 -1.13
N PHE A 325 -26.55 3.74 -0.20
CA PHE A 325 -26.18 3.28 1.14
C PHE A 325 -26.99 4.03 2.21
N PRO A 326 -28.13 3.50 2.66
CA PRO A 326 -28.92 4.12 3.74
C PRO A 326 -28.09 4.33 5.00
N GLU A 327 -28.23 5.47 5.67
CA GLU A 327 -27.36 5.83 6.82
C GLU A 327 -25.86 5.63 6.51
N PRO A 328 -25.33 6.33 5.49
CA PRO A 328 -24.00 6.05 4.94
C PRO A 328 -22.86 6.34 5.93
N HIS A 329 -23.13 7.09 7.00
CA HIS A 329 -22.18 7.44 8.06
C HIS A 329 -22.20 6.53 9.28
N VAL A 330 -22.99 5.46 9.25
CA VAL A 330 -22.96 4.40 10.24
C VAL A 330 -22.10 3.24 9.72
N LEU A 331 -21.24 2.70 10.57
CA LEU A 331 -20.55 1.43 10.30
C LEU A 331 -21.53 0.29 10.56
N ASP A 332 -21.90 -0.43 9.50
CA ASP A 332 -22.80 -1.58 9.57
C ASP A 332 -22.26 -2.78 8.78
N PHE A 333 -21.83 -3.82 9.48
CA PHE A 333 -21.29 -5.05 8.87
C PHE A 333 -22.38 -5.98 8.32
N GLY A 334 -23.66 -5.70 8.61
CA GLY A 334 -24.81 -6.40 8.04
C GLY A 334 -25.39 -5.71 6.81
N ARG A 335 -24.80 -4.58 6.37
CA ARG A 335 -25.30 -3.75 5.28
C ARG A 335 -25.54 -4.58 4.02
N ALA A 336 -26.80 -4.63 3.60
CA ALA A 336 -27.21 -5.35 2.40
C ALA A 336 -26.98 -4.49 1.16
N GLY A 337 -26.24 -5.04 0.19
CA GLY A 337 -26.16 -4.50 -1.18
C GLY A 337 -25.28 -3.25 -1.35
N GLY A 338 -24.97 -2.97 -2.63
CA GLY A 338 -24.15 -1.84 -3.07
C GLY A 338 -22.67 -2.19 -3.18
N ARG A 339 -22.12 -2.11 -4.39
CA ARG A 339 -20.68 -2.33 -4.60
C ARG A 339 -19.94 -1.02 -4.35
N HIS A 340 -19.16 -0.92 -3.28
CA HIS A 340 -18.36 0.28 -3.04
C HIS A 340 -17.35 0.53 -4.18
N MET A 341 -16.96 1.80 -4.36
CA MET A 341 -16.09 2.31 -5.40
C MET A 341 -14.60 2.35 -5.01
N SER A 342 -14.22 1.84 -3.84
CA SER A 342 -12.83 1.88 -3.34
C SER A 342 -11.87 1.05 -4.20
N PHE A 343 -12.40 0.10 -4.98
CA PHE A 343 -11.65 -0.67 -5.99
C PHE A 343 -11.99 -0.28 -7.43
N GLY A 344 -12.77 0.79 -7.62
CA GLY A 344 -13.26 1.24 -8.92
C GLY A 344 -14.32 0.32 -9.56
N ASN A 345 -14.57 0.55 -10.84
CA ASN A 345 -15.48 -0.24 -11.67
C ASN A 345 -15.00 -0.35 -13.12
N GLY A 346 -15.52 -1.36 -13.83
CA GLY A 346 -15.24 -1.58 -15.24
C GLY A 346 -13.86 -2.23 -15.49
N PRO A 347 -13.26 -1.98 -16.67
CA PRO A 347 -12.00 -2.61 -17.08
C PRO A 347 -10.86 -2.40 -16.07
N HIS A 348 -10.82 -1.25 -15.41
CA HIS A 348 -9.81 -0.88 -14.43
C HIS A 348 -10.15 -1.28 -12.98
N PHE A 349 -11.08 -2.21 -12.77
CA PHE A 349 -11.31 -2.76 -11.43
C PHE A 349 -9.99 -3.25 -10.81
N CYS A 350 -9.73 -2.86 -9.56
CA CYS A 350 -8.46 -3.06 -8.90
C CYS A 350 -7.98 -4.51 -9.00
N LEU A 351 -6.78 -4.70 -9.55
CA LEU A 351 -6.19 -6.03 -9.72
C LEU A 351 -5.83 -6.67 -8.36
N GLY A 352 -5.33 -5.85 -7.43
CA GLY A 352 -4.93 -6.28 -6.09
C GLY A 352 -6.07 -6.38 -5.08
N ALA A 353 -7.33 -6.26 -5.50
CA ALA A 353 -8.46 -6.14 -4.58
C ALA A 353 -8.63 -7.35 -3.64
N ALA A 354 -8.28 -8.56 -4.09
CA ALA A 354 -8.30 -9.75 -3.23
C ALA A 354 -7.18 -9.75 -2.19
N LEU A 355 -6.00 -9.23 -2.56
CA LEU A 355 -4.84 -9.14 -1.68
C LEU A 355 -5.06 -8.08 -0.60
N ALA A 356 -5.51 -6.88 -0.97
CA ALA A 356 -5.80 -5.80 -0.02
C ALA A 356 -6.86 -6.22 1.04
N ARG A 357 -7.89 -6.97 0.62
CA ARG A 357 -8.89 -7.56 1.54
C ARG A 357 -8.26 -8.54 2.51
N LEU A 358 -7.40 -9.42 2.00
CA LEU A 358 -6.73 -10.45 2.80
C LEU A 358 -5.81 -9.81 3.84
N GLU A 359 -4.98 -8.85 3.44
CA GLU A 359 -4.09 -8.09 4.33
C GLU A 359 -4.88 -7.35 5.41
N GLY A 360 -5.90 -6.59 5.02
CA GLY A 360 -6.73 -5.86 5.98
C GLY A 360 -7.46 -6.78 6.94
N ALA A 361 -8.04 -7.89 6.47
CA ALA A 361 -8.71 -8.85 7.35
C ALA A 361 -7.76 -9.40 8.43
N ILE A 362 -6.57 -9.86 8.02
CA ILE A 362 -5.60 -10.47 8.94
C ILE A 362 -5.06 -9.42 9.93
N ALA A 363 -4.69 -8.23 9.44
CA ALA A 363 -4.17 -7.15 10.28
C ALA A 363 -5.22 -6.68 11.31
N LEU A 364 -6.46 -6.44 10.88
CA LEU A 364 -7.54 -5.97 11.76
C LEU A 364 -7.95 -7.04 12.78
N GLU A 365 -8.04 -8.31 12.37
CA GLU A 365 -8.31 -9.41 13.28
C GLU A 365 -7.24 -9.51 14.37
N ALA A 366 -5.96 -9.45 13.98
CA ALA A 366 -4.85 -9.50 14.93
C ALA A 366 -4.87 -8.32 15.92
N LEU A 367 -5.07 -7.09 15.42
CA LEU A 367 -5.19 -5.89 16.27
C LEU A 367 -6.32 -6.03 17.31
N LEU A 368 -7.48 -6.54 16.90
CA LEU A 368 -8.65 -6.63 17.77
C LEU A 368 -8.57 -7.75 18.79
N THR A 369 -7.95 -8.88 18.43
CA THR A 369 -7.96 -10.11 19.24
C THR A 369 -6.69 -10.31 20.07
N ARG A 370 -5.56 -9.75 19.65
CA ARG A 370 -4.25 -9.97 20.29
C ARG A 370 -3.74 -8.77 21.08
N LEU A 371 -4.30 -7.58 20.88
CA LEU A 371 -3.93 -6.37 21.64
C LEU A 371 -5.07 -5.96 22.59
N PRO A 372 -5.15 -6.56 23.80
CA PRO A 372 -6.26 -6.31 24.72
C PRO A 372 -6.28 -4.85 25.20
N GLY A 373 -7.46 -4.23 25.18
CA GLY A 373 -7.61 -2.83 25.60
C GLY A 373 -7.04 -1.81 24.60
N LEU A 374 -6.89 -2.20 23.32
CA LEU A 374 -6.50 -1.31 22.23
C LEU A 374 -7.39 -0.07 22.18
N ARG A 375 -6.76 1.11 22.26
CA ARG A 375 -7.40 2.44 22.27
C ARG A 375 -6.46 3.48 21.66
N LEU A 376 -7.01 4.62 21.24
CA LEU A 376 -6.22 5.78 20.80
C LEU A 376 -5.35 6.29 21.95
N ASP A 377 -4.10 6.64 21.65
CA ASP A 377 -3.10 7.10 22.63
C ASP A 377 -2.25 8.24 22.09
N GLY A 378 -2.90 9.36 21.74
CA GLY A 378 -2.21 10.50 21.17
C GLY A 378 -3.14 11.65 20.83
N PRO A 379 -2.60 12.73 20.23
CA PRO A 379 -3.39 13.85 19.73
C PRO A 379 -4.31 13.42 18.57
N THR A 380 -5.12 14.34 18.07
CA THR A 380 -6.00 14.10 16.91
C THR A 380 -5.22 13.46 15.75
N PRO A 381 -5.77 12.39 15.12
CA PRO A 381 -5.11 11.70 14.01
C PRO A 381 -4.70 12.66 12.89
N GLN A 382 -3.50 12.46 12.36
CA GLN A 382 -2.94 13.32 11.32
C GLN A 382 -3.21 12.72 9.94
N TRP A 383 -3.74 13.53 9.03
CA TRP A 383 -4.07 13.13 7.66
C TRP A 383 -3.04 13.63 6.68
N GLN A 384 -2.74 12.81 5.67
CA GLN A 384 -1.93 13.26 4.55
C GLN A 384 -2.64 14.34 3.72
N ARG A 385 -1.85 15.19 3.06
CA ARG A 385 -2.37 16.25 2.19
C ARG A 385 -2.48 15.75 0.76
N SER A 386 -3.54 15.03 0.46
CA SER A 386 -3.80 14.48 -0.87
C SER A 386 -5.27 14.59 -1.26
N LEU A 387 -5.54 14.85 -2.53
CA LEU A 387 -6.88 14.76 -3.09
C LEU A 387 -7.21 13.34 -3.53
N ASN A 388 -6.22 12.63 -4.08
CA ASN A 388 -6.44 11.31 -4.66
C ASN A 388 -6.49 10.22 -3.59
N PHE A 389 -5.75 10.40 -2.50
CA PHE A 389 -5.58 9.42 -1.44
C PHE A 389 -6.01 9.99 -0.11
N ARG A 390 -6.66 9.16 0.71
CA ARG A 390 -6.98 9.49 2.10
C ARG A 390 -6.34 8.46 3.01
N GLY A 391 -5.42 8.92 3.84
CA GLY A 391 -4.67 8.07 4.74
C GLY A 391 -4.11 8.86 5.91
N LEU A 392 -3.90 8.16 7.01
CA LEU A 392 -3.24 8.70 8.20
C LEU A 392 -1.73 8.70 7.99
N THR A 393 -1.06 9.78 8.42
CA THR A 393 0.40 9.83 8.51
C THR A 393 0.91 9.26 9.83
N ARG A 394 0.06 9.24 10.87
CA ARG A 394 0.36 8.71 12.20
C ARG A 394 -0.92 8.32 12.93
N LEU A 395 -0.89 7.20 13.65
CA LEU A 395 -1.99 6.77 14.52
C LEU A 395 -1.45 6.08 15.78
N ASP A 396 -1.26 6.86 16.83
CA ASP A 396 -0.79 6.36 18.12
C ASP A 396 -1.89 5.59 18.86
N VAL A 397 -1.56 4.39 19.32
CA VAL A 397 -2.44 3.53 20.12
C VAL A 397 -1.73 2.98 21.34
N ALA A 398 -2.52 2.70 22.38
CA ALA A 398 -2.08 1.95 23.56
C ALA A 398 -2.96 0.72 23.76
N PHE A 399 -2.38 -0.30 24.35
CA PHE A 399 -3.03 -1.56 24.73
C PHE A 399 -2.39 -2.07 26.03
N THR A 400 -2.95 -3.13 26.59
CA THR A 400 -2.39 -3.76 27.80
C THR A 400 -1.14 -4.52 27.38
N PRO A 401 0.05 -4.22 27.95
CA PRO A 401 1.26 -4.97 27.65
C PRO A 401 1.05 -6.46 27.91
N LEU A 402 1.48 -7.29 26.98
CA LEU A 402 1.56 -8.73 27.20
C LEU A 402 2.95 -9.04 27.77
N ALA A 403 3.00 -9.75 28.90
CA ALA A 403 4.28 -10.16 29.48
C ALA A 403 5.02 -11.10 28.51
N ASP A 404 6.33 -10.95 28.40
CA ASP A 404 7.16 -11.93 27.70
C ASP A 404 7.02 -13.28 28.42
N ASP A 405 6.50 -14.29 27.72
CA ASP A 405 6.38 -15.66 28.25
C ASP A 405 7.76 -16.29 28.56
N HIS A 406 8.86 -15.59 28.26
CA HIS A 406 10.22 -15.97 28.61
C HIS A 406 10.52 -15.92 30.13
N ASP A 407 9.76 -15.15 30.93
CA ASP A 407 10.01 -15.03 32.38
C ASP A 407 9.24 -16.05 33.24
N ARG A 408 8.30 -16.80 32.65
CA ARG A 408 7.58 -17.86 33.36
C ARG A 408 8.36 -19.15 33.50
N ALA A 409 9.36 -19.38 32.64
CA ALA A 409 10.20 -20.60 32.70
C ALA A 409 11.29 -20.55 33.80
N THR A 410 11.52 -19.38 34.41
CA THR A 410 12.58 -19.17 35.42
C THR A 410 12.06 -18.96 36.84
N GLN A 411 10.74 -18.89 37.06
CA GLN A 411 10.15 -18.62 38.39
C GLN A 411 9.61 -19.84 39.14
N ASP A 412 9.64 -21.05 38.55
CA ASP A 412 9.21 -22.30 39.22
C ASP A 412 10.40 -23.19 39.65
N LEU A 413 11.41 -22.59 40.30
CA LEU A 413 12.35 -23.35 41.12
C LEU A 413 12.04 -23.08 42.61
N PRO A 414 11.63 -24.09 43.40
CA PRO A 414 11.39 -23.90 44.82
C PRO A 414 12.72 -23.57 45.52
N THR A 415 12.75 -22.42 46.20
CA THR A 415 13.81 -22.08 47.14
C THR A 415 13.52 -22.78 48.46
N ASP A 416 14.27 -23.84 48.76
CA ASP A 416 14.33 -24.38 50.12
C ASP A 416 15.77 -24.75 50.52
N GLY A 417 16.11 -24.39 51.76
CA GLY A 417 17.14 -25.07 52.54
C GLY A 417 18.55 -24.49 52.55
N SER A 418 18.82 -23.50 53.41
CA SER A 418 20.12 -23.42 54.08
C SER A 418 20.27 -24.58 55.07
N PRO A 419 21.49 -25.13 55.29
CA PRO A 419 22.12 -24.81 56.57
C PRO A 419 23.66 -24.61 56.52
N ARG A 420 24.12 -24.02 57.62
CA ARG A 420 25.48 -23.60 57.97
C ARG A 420 26.53 -24.73 58.03
N GLY A 421 27.74 -24.42 57.56
CA GLY A 421 29.01 -24.56 58.30
C GLY A 421 29.83 -25.86 58.15
N LEU A 422 31.06 -25.75 57.64
CA LEU A 422 32.31 -26.17 58.31
C LEU A 422 33.57 -25.98 57.41
N ASN A 423 34.61 -25.41 58.02
CA ASN A 423 35.98 -25.26 57.52
C ASN A 423 36.70 -26.61 57.29
N ARG A 424 37.53 -26.71 56.23
CA ARG A 424 38.97 -27.10 56.35
C ARG A 424 39.72 -26.99 55.00
N ALA A 425 41.01 -26.77 55.13
CA ALA A 425 41.96 -26.33 54.10
C ALA A 425 42.80 -27.48 53.48
N THR A 426 43.57 -27.07 52.46
CA THR A 426 44.87 -27.58 51.91
C THR A 426 44.92 -28.87 51.08
N HIS A 427 45.26 -28.72 49.79
CA HIS A 427 46.55 -29.05 49.12
C HIS A 427 46.39 -28.79 47.60
N ALA A 428 47.04 -27.78 47.00
CA ALA A 428 48.38 -27.81 46.38
C ALA A 428 48.52 -28.84 45.23
N ASP A 429 48.56 -28.37 43.98
CA ASP A 429 49.72 -28.54 43.07
C ASP A 429 49.51 -27.92 41.67
N GLY A 430 50.53 -27.16 41.22
CA GLY A 430 51.15 -27.31 39.90
C GLY A 430 50.59 -26.57 38.67
N CYS A 431 51.04 -25.33 38.45
CA CYS A 431 51.31 -24.75 37.11
C CYS A 431 52.73 -25.25 36.66
N PRO A 432 53.24 -25.13 35.39
CA PRO A 432 53.05 -23.97 34.49
C PRO A 432 53.20 -24.14 32.95
N ALA A 433 52.85 -23.05 32.25
CA ALA A 433 53.52 -22.39 31.12
C ALA A 433 53.68 -23.01 29.69
N ARG A 434 53.29 -22.15 28.73
CA ARG A 434 53.65 -21.99 27.29
C ARG A 434 55.17 -22.02 27.00
N PRO A 435 55.66 -22.28 25.74
CA PRO A 435 55.77 -21.22 24.70
C PRO A 435 55.72 -21.65 23.20
N THR A 436 55.43 -20.69 22.31
CA THR A 436 55.81 -20.61 20.86
C THR A 436 57.31 -20.18 20.73
N PRO A 437 57.96 -19.95 19.56
CA PRO A 437 57.57 -20.04 18.13
C PRO A 437 58.64 -20.76 17.23
N ASP A 438 58.43 -20.89 15.91
CA ASP A 438 59.40 -20.39 14.91
C ASP A 438 58.96 -20.51 13.42
N ARG A 439 59.48 -19.55 12.64
CA ARG A 439 59.37 -19.36 11.17
C ARG A 439 60.34 -20.29 10.40
N VAL A 440 60.13 -20.48 9.09
CA VAL A 440 61.02 -20.03 7.98
C VAL A 440 60.51 -20.50 6.60
N ALA A 441 60.68 -19.59 5.63
CA ALA A 441 60.71 -19.64 4.15
C ALA A 441 60.74 -21.01 3.40
N GLY A 442 60.31 -21.14 2.14
CA GLY A 442 59.95 -20.17 1.10
C GLY A 442 59.84 -20.84 -0.29
N ALA A 443 59.80 -19.99 -1.32
CA ALA A 443 59.99 -20.25 -2.77
C ALA A 443 58.78 -20.71 -3.64
N SER A 444 58.29 -19.75 -4.44
CA SER A 444 57.70 -19.96 -5.78
C SER A 444 58.77 -20.43 -6.78
N PRO A 445 58.38 -21.02 -7.94
CA PRO A 445 58.19 -20.20 -9.14
C PRO A 445 57.02 -20.65 -10.08
N ARG A 446 56.46 -19.70 -10.84
CA ARG A 446 55.77 -19.87 -12.15
C ARG A 446 56.82 -19.75 -13.29
N PRO A 447 56.54 -19.72 -14.63
CA PRO A 447 55.30 -19.90 -15.43
C PRO A 447 55.47 -20.75 -16.73
N GLY A 448 54.41 -20.82 -17.56
CA GLY A 448 54.40 -21.18 -19.00
C GLY A 448 53.00 -21.68 -19.42
N GLU A 449 52.13 -20.94 -20.12
CA GLU A 449 52.08 -20.66 -21.59
C GLU A 449 52.01 -21.98 -22.41
N GLU A 450 51.15 -22.21 -23.42
CA GLU A 450 50.42 -21.35 -24.36
C GLU A 450 49.50 -22.23 -25.28
N SER A 451 48.51 -21.60 -25.95
CA SER A 451 47.96 -21.93 -27.32
C SER A 451 47.08 -23.19 -27.54
N THR A 452 46.05 -23.28 -28.42
CA THR A 452 45.55 -22.43 -29.54
C THR A 452 44.14 -22.89 -30.00
N ALA A 453 43.34 -21.93 -30.50
CA ALA A 453 42.37 -21.91 -31.63
C ALA A 453 41.63 -23.17 -32.15
N VAL A 454 40.29 -23.04 -32.34
CA VAL A 454 39.57 -22.91 -33.63
C VAL A 454 38.38 -21.97 -33.45
#